data_AF-A0A1D2II20-F1
#
_entry.id   AF-A0A1D2II20-F1
#
_cell.length_a   1.000
_cell.length_b   1.000
_cell.length_c   1.000
_cell.angle_alpha   90.00
_cell.angle_beta   90.00
_cell.angle_gamma   90.00
#
_symmetry.space_group_name_H-M   'P 1'
#
loop_
_entity.id
_entity.type
_entity.pdbx_description
1 polymer ?
#
loop_
_entity_poly.entity_id
_entity_poly.type
_entity_poly.pdbx_seq_one_letter_code
_entity_poly.pdbx_strand_id
1 'polypeptide(L)' 'MTVAQPDVTVVIGAYEAMPYLVEYLASVEAQTTDPKRVEAVAVDDGSTDGTGEYLEEFAECAHAVTPEAPTATAA' A
#
# COMPACT_ATOMS: atom_id res chain seq x y z
N MET A 1 19.31 10.89 -2.91
CA MET A 1 18.18 10.93 -3.86
C MET A 1 16.98 11.42 -3.08
N THR A 2 16.25 12.43 -3.54
CA THR A 2 15.06 12.92 -2.83
C THR A 2 13.91 11.99 -3.18
N VAL A 3 13.46 11.19 -2.21
CA VAL A 3 12.19 10.45 -2.36
C VAL A 3 11.10 11.51 -2.45
N ALA A 4 10.33 11.49 -3.55
CA ALA A 4 9.17 12.36 -3.66
C ALA A 4 8.25 12.03 -2.49
N GLN A 5 8.02 12.98 -1.59
CA GLN A 5 7.12 12.79 -0.46
C GLN A 5 5.70 12.65 -1.00
N PRO A 6 4.94 11.60 -0.61
CA PRO A 6 3.54 11.52 -0.95
C PRO A 6 2.79 12.68 -0.30
N ASP A 7 1.77 13.21 -0.97
CA ASP A 7 0.85 14.16 -0.34
C ASP A 7 -0.13 13.44 0.58
N VAL A 8 -0.46 12.19 0.22
CA VAL A 8 -1.47 11.37 0.89
C VAL A 8 -0.96 9.94 0.99
N THR A 9 -0.99 9.41 2.20
CA THR A 9 -0.81 7.97 2.47
C THR A 9 -2.15 7.39 2.89
N VAL A 10 -2.63 6.38 2.17
CA VAL A 10 -3.83 5.61 2.46
C VAL A 10 -3.42 4.37 3.25
N VAL A 11 -3.85 4.27 4.50
CA VAL A 11 -3.59 3.10 5.35
C VAL A 11 -4.81 2.17 5.29
N ILE A 12 -4.57 0.90 4.97
CA ILE A 12 -5.59 -0.11 4.70
C ILE A 12 -5.41 -1.25 5.70
N GLY A 13 -6.35 -1.43 6.61
CA GLY A 13 -6.42 -2.66 7.43
C GLY A 13 -7.24 -3.70 6.68
N ALA A 14 -6.67 -4.89 6.50
CA ALA A 14 -7.28 -5.97 5.75
C ALA A 14 -7.37 -7.24 6.62
N TYR A 15 -8.58 -7.80 6.73
CA TYR A 15 -8.84 -9.11 7.30
C TYR A 15 -10.01 -9.72 6.53
N GLU A 16 -9.77 -10.87 5.89
CA GLU A 16 -10.77 -11.56 5.06
C GLU A 16 -11.43 -10.60 4.04
N ALA A 17 -10.58 -9.84 3.35
CA ALA A 17 -10.97 -8.70 2.52
C ALA A 17 -11.19 -9.06 1.05
N MET A 18 -10.87 -10.28 0.62
CA MET A 18 -10.99 -10.69 -0.79
C MET A 18 -12.35 -10.38 -1.46
N PRO A 19 -13.51 -10.44 -0.76
CA PRO A 19 -14.79 -10.10 -1.39
C PRO A 19 -14.87 -8.67 -1.95
N TYR A 20 -14.02 -7.75 -1.48
CA TYR A 20 -14.06 -6.32 -1.86
C TYR A 20 -12.68 -5.72 -2.17
N LEU A 21 -11.58 -6.42 -1.87
CA LEU A 21 -10.22 -5.89 -1.98
C LEU A 21 -9.86 -5.42 -3.40
N VAL A 22 -10.24 -6.19 -4.42
CA VAL A 22 -9.95 -5.87 -5.82
C VAL A 22 -10.61 -4.55 -6.25
N GLU A 23 -11.91 -4.41 -5.95
CA GLU A 23 -12.66 -3.19 -6.26
C GLU A 23 -12.15 -2.01 -5.45
N TYR A 24 -11.79 -2.25 -4.18
CA TYR A 24 -11.20 -1.25 -3.31
C TYR A 24 -9.90 -0.68 -3.89
N LEU A 25 -8.93 -1.53 -4.27
CA LEU A 25 -7.66 -1.08 -4.84
C LEU A 25 -7.85 -0.37 -6.18
N ALA A 26 -8.73 -0.88 -7.05
CA ALA A 26 -9.09 -0.21 -8.29
C ALA A 26 -9.66 1.20 -8.05
N SER A 27 -10.41 1.40 -6.95
CA SER A 27 -10.93 2.71 -6.58
C SER A 27 -9.82 3.69 -6.15
N VAL A 28 -8.76 3.18 -5.49
CA VAL A 28 -7.58 3.99 -5.11
C VAL A 28 -6.77 4.38 -6.34
N GLU A 29 -6.62 3.48 -7.31
CA GLU A 29 -5.94 3.78 -8.58
C GLU A 29 -6.72 4.76 -9.47
N ALA A 30 -8.06 4.77 -9.37
CA ALA A 30 -8.92 5.65 -10.15
C ALA A 30 -8.97 7.11 -9.66
N GLN A 31 -8.21 7.45 -8.62
CA GLN A 31 -8.17 8.82 -8.10
C GLN A 31 -7.54 9.79 -9.12
N THR A 32 -7.96 11.06 -9.05
CA THR A 32 -7.49 12.10 -9.97
C THR A 32 -6.11 12.67 -9.61
N THR A 33 -5.58 12.33 -8.43
CA THR A 33 -4.23 12.69 -7.98
C THR A 33 -3.18 11.91 -8.78
N ASP A 34 -2.04 12.53 -9.08
CA ASP A 34 -0.90 11.83 -9.67
C ASP A 34 -0.51 10.62 -8.80
N PRO A 35 -0.51 9.39 -9.34
CA PRO A 35 -0.17 8.19 -8.58
C PRO A 35 1.20 8.27 -7.89
N LYS A 36 2.16 9.04 -8.41
CA LYS A 36 3.48 9.23 -7.79
C LYS A 36 3.44 10.05 -6.50
N ARG A 37 2.30 10.67 -6.18
CA ARG A 37 2.07 11.49 -4.99
C ARG A 37 1.14 10.82 -4.00
N VAL A 38 0.71 9.58 -4.28
CA VAL A 38 -0.13 8.76 -3.42
C VAL A 38 0.65 7.53 -2.99
N GLU A 39 0.58 7.22 -1.71
CA GLU A 39 1.12 5.98 -1.14
C GLU A 39 -0.04 5.16 -0.56
N ALA A 40 0.00 3.84 -0.75
CA ALA A 40 -0.94 2.92 -0.13
C ALA A 40 -0.16 1.92 0.73
N VAL A 41 -0.51 1.83 2.01
CA VAL A 41 0.08 0.89 2.97
C VAL A 41 -1.01 -0.05 3.44
N ALA A 42 -0.95 -1.31 3.01
CA ALA A 42 -1.88 -2.34 3.44
C ALA A 42 -1.27 -3.20 4.55
N VAL A 43 -2.09 -3.51 5.55
CA VAL A 43 -1.74 -4.37 6.69
C VAL A 43 -2.75 -5.50 6.72
N ASP A 44 -2.29 -6.71 6.40
CA ASP A 44 -3.06 -7.94 6.59
C ASP A 44 -2.95 -8.42 8.05
N ASP A 45 -4.10 -8.63 8.71
CA ASP A 45 -4.20 -9.09 10.10
C ASP A 45 -4.40 -10.61 10.19
N GLY A 46 -3.65 -11.38 9.39
CA GLY A 46 -3.68 -12.84 9.41
C GLY A 46 -4.90 -13.42 8.70
N SER A 47 -5.20 -12.92 7.50
CA SER A 47 -6.25 -13.49 6.67
C SER A 47 -5.89 -14.90 6.19
N THR A 48 -6.91 -15.69 5.87
CA THR A 48 -6.83 -17.06 5.37
C THR A 48 -7.54 -17.25 4.03
N ASP A 49 -8.19 -16.20 3.52
CA ASP A 49 -8.97 -16.21 2.27
C ASP A 49 -8.17 -15.85 1.02
N GLY A 50 -6.87 -15.59 1.13
CA GLY A 50 -6.03 -15.12 0.02
C GLY A 50 -5.76 -13.62 0.01
N THR A 51 -6.29 -12.86 0.98
CA THR A 51 -6.11 -11.39 1.07
C THR A 51 -4.65 -10.99 1.10
N GLY A 52 -3.84 -11.63 1.94
CA GLY A 52 -2.42 -11.34 2.08
C GLY A 52 -1.65 -11.61 0.79
N GLU A 53 -1.86 -12.79 0.18
CA GLU A 53 -1.22 -13.17 -1.07
C GLU A 53 -1.55 -12.20 -2.22
N TYR A 54 -2.81 -11.75 -2.30
CA TYR A 54 -3.22 -10.78 -3.30
C TYR A 54 -2.58 -9.40 -3.09
N LEU A 55 -2.46 -8.94 -1.83
CA LEU A 55 -1.79 -7.68 -1.51
C LEU A 55 -0.31 -7.71 -1.89
N GLU A 56 0.37 -8.84 -1.68
CA GLU A 56 1.76 -9.03 -2.09
C GLU A 56 1.91 -8.96 -3.62
N GLU A 57 1.09 -9.71 -4.37
CA GLU A 57 1.09 -9.69 -5.84
C GLU A 57 0.81 -8.27 -6.38
N PHE A 58 -0.14 -7.57 -5.77
CA PHE A 58 -0.46 -6.20 -6.13
C PHE A 58 0.72 -5.25 -5.90
N ALA A 59 1.43 -5.38 -4.77
CA ALA A 59 2.59 -4.53 -4.45
C ALA A 59 3.76 -4.72 -5.43
N GLU A 60 3.97 -5.94 -5.93
CA GLU A 60 4.96 -6.22 -6.98
C GLU A 60 4.63 -5.53 -8.30
N CYS A 61 3.35 -5.48 -8.66
CA CYS A 61 2.87 -4.81 -9.87
C CYS A 61 2.85 -3.27 -9.74
N ALA A 62 2.55 -2.75 -8.54
CA ALA A 62 2.33 -1.33 -8.29
C ALA A 62 3.61 -0.48 -8.08
N HIS A 63 4.79 -1.12 -8.01
CA HIS A 63 6.10 -0.49 -7.73
C HIS A 63 6.22 0.02 -6.28
N ALA A 64 6.58 -0.92 -5.39
CA ALA A 64 6.80 -0.74 -3.96
C ALA A 64 7.73 0.44 -3.60
N VAL A 65 7.22 1.38 -2.80
CA VAL A 65 8.05 2.20 -1.91
C VAL A 65 8.48 1.29 -0.76
N THR A 66 9.72 0.80 -0.80
CA THR A 66 10.27 0.03 0.32
C THR A 66 10.43 0.94 1.54
N PRO A 67 10.00 0.53 2.74
CA PRO A 67 10.26 1.31 3.94
C PRO A 67 11.78 1.30 4.20
N GLU A 68 12.42 2.44 3.98
CA GLU A 68 13.80 2.66 4.40
C GLU A 68 13.86 2.61 5.93
N ALA A 69 14.66 1.68 6.46
CA ALA A 69 14.83 1.41 7.88
C ALA A 69 15.03 2.70 8.69
N PRO A 70 14.52 2.78 9.94
CA PRO A 70 14.58 4.01 10.71
C PRO A 70 16.04 4.43 10.89
N THR A 71 16.41 5.57 10.30
CA THR A 71 17.68 6.22 10.60
C THR A 71 17.62 6.65 12.05
N ALA A 72 18.25 5.86 12.92
CA ALA A 72 18.54 6.26 14.29
C ALA A 72 19.31 7.58 14.24
N THR A 73 18.64 8.68 14.58
CA THR A 73 19.30 9.94 14.90
C THR A 73 20.05 9.72 16.21
N ALA A 74 21.35 9.52 16.11
CA ALA A 74 22.27 9.64 17.23
C ALA A 74 22.41 11.13 17.57
N ALA A 75 22.09 11.46 18.81
CA ALA A 75 22.49 12.69 19.49
C ALA A 75 23.94 12.56 20.00
#